data_AF-X1R0H3-F1
#
_entry.id   AF-X1R0H3-F1
#
_cell.length_a   1.000
_cell.length_b   1.000
_cell.length_c   1.000
_cell.angle_alpha   90.00
_cell.angle_beta   90.00
_cell.angle_gamma   90.00
#
_symmetry.space_group_name_H-M   'P 1'
#
loop_
_entity.id
_entity.type
_entity.pdbx_description
1 polymer ?
#
loop_
_entity_poly.entity_id
_entity_poly.type
_entity_poly.pdbx_seq_one_letter_code
_entity_poly.pdbx_strand_id
1 'polypeptide(L)' 'MRTIDEARLRDIYQAQGYWGEDLEDYVTWTKVYTDFPDLVARYKNGWISLEDVKAQLI' A
#
# COMPACT_ATOMS: atom_id res chain seq x y z
N MET A 1 3.24 1.92 -7.74
CA MET A 1 1.87 1.75 -8.30
C MET A 1 1.10 3.05 -8.18
N ARG A 2 0.10 3.30 -9.03
CA ARG A 2 -0.77 4.52 -9.02
C ARG A 2 -2.24 4.17 -8.76
N THR A 3 -2.52 2.98 -8.22
CA THR A 3 -3.88 2.39 -8.22
C THR A 3 -4.72 2.74 -7.00
N ILE A 4 -4.09 3.14 -5.89
CA ILE A 4 -4.83 3.52 -4.67
C ILE A 4 -4.79 5.03 -4.51
N ASP A 5 -5.94 5.66 -4.66
CA ASP A 5 -6.17 7.03 -4.18
C ASP A 5 -6.31 6.99 -2.66
N GLU A 6 -5.27 7.45 -1.95
CA GLU A 6 -5.26 7.42 -0.49
C GLU A 6 -6.31 8.32 0.15
N ALA A 7 -6.67 9.44 -0.50
CA ALA A 7 -7.71 10.32 0.02
C ALA A 7 -9.05 9.58 -0.01
N ARG A 8 -9.34 8.90 -1.12
CA ARG A 8 -10.52 8.06 -1.23
C ARG A 8 -10.51 6.89 -0.26
N LEU A 9 -9.34 6.29 -0.01
CA LEU A 9 -9.20 5.19 0.95
C LEU A 9 -9.46 5.65 2.39
N ARG A 10 -8.98 6.85 2.76
CA ARG A 10 -9.26 7.45 4.07
C ARG A 10 -10.75 7.71 4.26
N ASP A 11 -11.44 8.25 3.25
CA ASP A 11 -12.89 8.46 3.31
C ASP A 11 -13.65 7.16 3.57
N ILE A 12 -13.25 6.07 2.92
CA ILE A 12 -13.86 4.74 3.08
C ILE A 12 -13.67 4.22 4.50
N TYR A 13 -12.46 4.30 5.05
CA TYR A 13 -12.18 3.82 6.41
C TYR A 13 -12.82 4.69 7.49
N GLN A 14 -12.88 6.01 7.30
CA GLN A 14 -13.64 6.89 8.20
C GLN A 14 -15.13 6.56 8.18
N ALA A 15 -15.71 6.30 7.00
CA ALA A 15 -17.10 5.86 6.89
C ALA A 15 -17.37 4.50 7.57
N GLN A 16 -16.34 3.68 7.77
CA GLN A 16 -16.41 2.42 8.52
C GLN A 16 -16.15 2.60 10.03
N GLY A 17 -15.82 3.82 10.48
CA GLY A 17 -15.63 4.16 11.88
C GLY A 17 -14.17 4.16 12.35
N TYR A 18 -13.18 4.06 11.46
CA TYR A 18 -11.77 4.20 11.81
C TYR A 18 -11.35 5.66 11.86
N TRP A 19 -10.60 6.03 12.91
CA TRP A 19 -10.16 7.40 13.14
C TRP A 19 -8.77 7.43 13.77
N GLY A 20 -8.08 8.57 13.67
CA GLY A 20 -6.78 8.76 14.31
C GLY A 20 -5.74 7.74 13.84
N GLU A 21 -5.06 7.11 14.80
CA GLU A 21 -4.00 6.13 14.54
C GLU A 21 -4.52 4.90 13.79
N ASP A 22 -5.69 4.37 14.18
CA ASP A 22 -6.29 3.21 13.51
C ASP A 22 -6.56 3.49 12.02
N LEU A 23 -6.97 4.71 11.65
CA LEU A 23 -7.18 5.07 10.26
C LEU A 23 -5.89 5.00 9.45
N GLU A 24 -4.81 5.57 9.98
CA GLU A 24 -3.52 5.63 9.28
C GLU A 24 -2.87 4.24 9.21
N ASP A 25 -3.03 3.42 10.24
CA ASP A 25 -2.58 2.02 10.24
C ASP A 25 -3.30 1.21 9.18
N TYR A 26 -4.64 1.30 9.10
CA TYR A 26 -5.40 0.57 8.09
C TYR A 26 -5.10 1.03 6.66
N VAL A 27 -4.91 2.33 6.44
CA VAL A 27 -4.47 2.86 5.14
C VAL A 27 -3.10 2.30 4.77
N THR A 28 -2.15 2.30 5.73
CA THR A 28 -0.80 1.77 5.52
C THR A 28 -0.82 0.28 5.22
N TRP A 29 -1.54 -0.51 6.03
CA TRP A 29 -1.66 -1.95 5.82
C TRP A 29 -2.30 -2.27 4.48
N THR A 30 -3.33 -1.53 4.06
CA THR A 30 -3.99 -1.76 2.77
C THR A 30 -3.04 -1.53 1.61
N LYS A 31 -2.23 -0.46 1.67
CA LYS A 31 -1.17 -0.24 0.70
C LYS A 31 -0.21 -1.41 0.70
N VAL A 32 0.35 -1.78 1.85
CA VAL A 32 1.28 -2.92 1.96
C VAL A 32 0.66 -4.20 1.39
N TYR A 33 -0.54 -4.60 1.81
CA TYR A 33 -1.15 -5.86 1.36
C TYR A 33 -1.55 -5.86 -0.13
N THR A 34 -1.85 -4.70 -0.70
CA THR A 34 -2.21 -4.61 -2.13
C THR A 34 -0.96 -4.54 -3.00
N ASP A 35 0.03 -3.77 -2.57
CA ASP A 35 1.20 -3.41 -3.36
C ASP A 35 2.36 -4.38 -3.19
N PHE A 36 2.55 -4.95 -2.00
CA PHE A 36 3.66 -5.86 -1.71
C PHE A 36 3.62 -7.16 -2.53
N PRO A 37 2.49 -7.87 -2.69
CA PRO A 37 2.46 -9.08 -3.51
C PRO A 37 2.85 -8.83 -4.97
N ASP A 38 2.41 -7.70 -5.54
CA ASP A 38 2.76 -7.28 -6.90
C ASP A 38 4.25 -6.92 -6.99
N LEU A 39 4.79 -6.17 -6.03
CA LEU A 39 6.23 -5.86 -5.97
C LEU A 39 7.09 -7.12 -5.88
N VAL A 40 6.72 -8.06 -5.00
CA VAL A 40 7.44 -9.33 -4.86
C VAL A 40 7.34 -10.17 -6.14
N ALA A 41 6.19 -10.19 -6.80
CA ALA A 41 6.02 -10.91 -8.07
C ALA A 41 6.90 -10.31 -9.18
N ARG A 42 6.92 -8.99 -9.33
CA ARG A 42 7.77 -8.28 -10.30
C ARG A 42 9.25 -8.53 -10.03
N TYR A 43 9.67 -8.51 -8.76
CA TYR A 43 11.04 -8.82 -8.38
C TYR A 43 11.41 -10.28 -8.70
N LYS A 44 10.57 -11.25 -8.33
CA LYS A 44 10.78 -12.67 -8.65
C LYS A 44 10.87 -12.94 -10.16
N ASN A 45 10.13 -12.18 -10.95
CA ASN A 45 10.17 -12.26 -12.41
C ASN A 45 11.34 -11.47 -13.04
N GLY A 46 12.17 -10.80 -12.23
CA GLY A 46 13.31 -10.01 -12.72
C GLY A 46 12.93 -8.70 -13.41
N TRP A 47 11.70 -8.21 -13.22
CA TRP A 47 11.22 -6.98 -13.88
C TRP A 47 11.64 -5.71 -13.14
N ILE A 48 11.93 -5.82 -11.84
CA ILE A 48 12.43 -4.73 -10.99
C ILE A 48 13.56 -5.25 -10.10
N SER A 49 14.43 -4.35 -9.66
CA SER A 49 15.51 -4.67 -8.73
C SER A 49 15.03 -4.74 -7.27
N LEU A 50 15.86 -5.29 -6.38
CA LEU A 50 15.58 -5.25 -4.94
C LEU A 50 15.61 -3.81 -4.39
N GLU A 51 16.41 -2.92 -4.97
CA GLU A 51 16.40 -1.49 -4.61
C GLU A 51 15.07 -0.84 -4.95
N ASP A 52 14.49 -1.15 -6.13
CA ASP A 52 13.17 -0.65 -6.53
C ASP A 52 12.06 -1.13 -5.58
N VAL A 53 12.15 -2.37 -5.09
CA VAL A 53 11.24 -2.90 -4.08
C VAL A 53 11.36 -2.10 -2.78
N LYS A 54 12.59 -1.90 -2.29
CA LYS A 54 12.82 -1.16 -1.04
C LYS A 54 12.35 0.29 -1.13
N ALA A 55 12.58 0.96 -2.26
CA ALA A 55 12.15 2.33 -2.47
C ALA A 55 10.63 2.51 -2.47
N GLN A 56 9.85 1.44 -2.76
CA GLN A 56 8.38 1.48 -2.74
C GLN A 56 7.77 1.02 -1.41
N LEU A 57 8.58 0.52 -0.47
CA LEU A 57 8.13 0.10 0.87
C LEU A 57 8.45 1.14 1.96
N ILE A 58 9.03 2.28 1.58
CA ILE A 58 9.42 3.40 2.46
C ILE A 58 8.44 4.56 2.27
#